data_AF-A0A1G4ERN1-F1
#
_entry.id   AF-A0A1G4ERN1-F1
#
_cell.length_a   1.000
_cell.length_b   1.000
_cell.length_c   1.000
_cell.angle_alpha   90.00
_cell.angle_beta   90.00
_cell.angle_gamma   90.00
#
_symmetry.space_group_name_H-M   'P 1'
#
loop_
_entity.id
_entity.type
_entity.pdbx_description
1 polymer ?
#
loop_
_entity_poly.entity_id
_entity_poly.type
_entity_poly.pdbx_seq_one_letter_code
_entity_poly.pdbx_strand_id
1 'polypeptide(L)'
;MNNQADISHFCNLIYQIFKVPIHFLSPDKNILYKFSSNDIYNPFDSSIEESLNELYQKNDLYNFPLVKTNKYLEHYVLIHITDHKYEDGTLIIGPSMYPQVSKDMVIKLMEEFNSSASIPDGISYYNSIPVMKKITLIQIGILLYSLISKEKLDVNTVWKRNKSLEQRSYPAINPDLYISSQRQNSSKYYDITLERQFFTAIKEGNKQKLIQYAYEFPQENAATLSNTSQLRNQKNNGIIAITLATRYAIDGNLPSEIAFSLSELYIQALEQLDNMYSINRVIEDALCTFADHVKEYNSKRYSNMITLCLDYINKNIYREVSLNDLAKLLNITPTYLSRLFKKEVEISFSEYIQRERIEEAKKLLLLTSYPLSDICAWLNFNDQSYFTRVFKKFTSMTPKQYREQHTVI
;
A
#
# COMPACT_ATOMS: atom_id res chain seq x y z
N MET A 1 5.61 13.25 -52.10
CA MET A 1 4.39 12.88 -51.36
C MET A 1 4.58 13.37 -49.93
N ASN A 2 3.60 14.08 -49.36
CA ASN A 2 3.74 14.83 -48.10
C ASN A 2 3.87 13.89 -46.88
N ASN A 3 5.11 13.64 -46.44
CA ASN A 3 5.41 12.82 -45.26
C ASN A 3 4.83 13.38 -43.93
N GLN A 4 4.46 14.67 -43.88
CA GLN A 4 3.70 15.28 -42.76
C GLN A 4 2.34 14.62 -42.53
N ALA A 5 1.66 14.18 -43.60
CA ALA A 5 0.33 13.58 -43.49
C ALA A 5 0.37 12.21 -42.79
N ASP A 6 1.51 11.51 -42.83
CA ASP A 6 1.64 10.14 -42.33
C ASP A 6 1.78 10.09 -40.80
N ILE A 7 2.60 10.96 -40.19
CA ILE A 7 2.79 10.97 -38.72
C ILE A 7 1.49 11.34 -38.02
N SER A 8 0.85 12.43 -38.46
CA SER A 8 -0.44 12.88 -37.91
C SER A 8 -1.51 11.80 -38.05
N HIS A 9 -1.56 11.10 -39.19
CA HIS A 9 -2.48 9.99 -39.41
C HIS A 9 -2.22 8.81 -38.47
N PHE A 10 -0.96 8.36 -38.31
CA PHE A 10 -0.62 7.28 -37.38
C PHE A 10 -0.95 7.64 -35.93
N CYS A 11 -0.64 8.87 -35.51
CA CYS A 11 -0.98 9.36 -34.18
C CYS A 11 -2.50 9.32 -33.94
N ASN A 12 -3.30 9.82 -34.88
CA ASN A 12 -4.75 9.77 -34.77
C ASN A 12 -5.27 8.33 -34.67
N LEU A 13 -4.79 7.41 -35.51
CA LEU A 13 -5.20 6.01 -35.47
C LEU A 13 -4.91 5.36 -34.12
N ILE A 14 -3.71 5.57 -33.59
CA ILE A 14 -3.30 5.01 -32.29
C ILE A 14 -4.16 5.60 -31.17
N TYR A 15 -4.40 6.91 -31.18
CA TYR A 15 -5.31 7.54 -30.24
C TYR A 15 -6.73 6.95 -30.33
N GLN A 16 -7.27 6.74 -31.54
CA GLN A 16 -8.61 6.15 -31.69
C GLN A 16 -8.70 4.72 -31.15
N ILE A 17 -7.65 3.92 -31.30
CA ILE A 17 -7.60 2.52 -30.86
C ILE A 17 -7.39 2.42 -29.34
N PHE A 18 -6.41 3.13 -28.80
CA PHE A 18 -5.96 2.96 -27.41
C PHE A 18 -6.49 4.02 -26.46
N LYS A 19 -7.05 5.11 -26.97
CA LYS A 19 -7.54 6.27 -26.19
C LYS A 19 -6.48 6.88 -25.25
N VAL A 20 -5.19 6.70 -25.58
CA VAL A 20 -4.07 7.34 -24.90
C VAL A 20 -3.76 8.68 -25.58
N PRO A 21 -3.63 9.80 -24.84
CA PRO A 21 -3.33 11.08 -25.46
C PRO A 21 -1.99 11.05 -26.20
N ILE A 22 -1.92 11.76 -27.33
CA ILE A 22 -0.72 11.86 -28.15
C ILE A 22 -0.50 13.31 -28.55
N HIS A 23 0.71 13.80 -28.31
CA HIS A 23 1.15 15.13 -28.69
C HIS A 23 2.38 15.02 -29.59
N PHE A 24 2.46 15.89 -30.60
CA PHE A 24 3.66 16.06 -31.40
C PHE A 24 4.15 17.48 -31.25
N LEU A 25 5.38 17.65 -30.76
CA LEU A 25 6.00 18.95 -30.49
C LEU A 25 7.03 19.28 -31.57
N SER A 26 7.14 20.55 -31.93
CA SER A 26 8.22 21.07 -32.77
C SER A 26 9.57 21.03 -32.04
N PRO A 27 10.71 21.29 -32.73
CA PRO A 27 12.01 21.42 -32.07
C PRO A 27 12.05 22.55 -31.03
N ASP A 28 11.27 23.61 -31.27
CA ASP A 28 11.05 24.72 -30.33
C ASP A 28 10.05 24.37 -29.20
N LYS A 29 9.62 23.11 -29.13
CA LYS A 29 8.72 22.54 -28.12
C LYS A 29 7.30 23.10 -28.12
N ASN A 30 6.84 23.63 -29.24
CA ASN A 30 5.45 24.04 -29.43
C ASN A 30 4.61 22.85 -29.91
N ILE A 31 3.37 22.72 -29.43
CA ILE A 31 2.48 21.63 -29.85
C ILE A 31 2.04 21.87 -31.30
N LEU A 32 2.38 20.94 -32.20
CA LEU A 32 1.96 20.92 -33.60
C LEU A 32 0.70 20.09 -33.81
N TYR A 33 0.63 18.91 -33.17
CA TYR A 33 -0.53 18.03 -33.22
C TYR A 33 -0.94 17.60 -31.82
N LYS A 34 -2.25 17.54 -31.58
CA LYS A 34 -2.85 17.12 -30.31
C LYS A 34 -4.01 16.15 -30.57
N PHE A 35 -3.93 14.97 -29.98
CA PHE A 35 -5.00 13.97 -29.99
C PHE A 35 -5.31 13.59 -28.55
N SER A 36 -6.41 14.12 -28.00
CA SER A 36 -6.88 13.86 -26.63
C SER A 36 -8.40 13.92 -26.59
N SER A 37 -9.03 13.20 -25.66
CA SER A 37 -10.48 13.24 -25.44
C SER A 37 -10.88 14.41 -24.56
N ASN A 38 -9.95 14.89 -23.73
CA ASN A 38 -10.17 15.91 -22.73
C ASN A 38 -9.05 16.94 -22.80
N ASP A 39 -9.41 18.22 -22.81
CA ASP A 39 -8.50 19.34 -22.56
C ASP A 39 -8.29 19.59 -21.06
N ILE A 40 -8.59 18.59 -20.22
CA ILE A 40 -8.41 18.73 -18.77
C ILE A 40 -6.92 18.85 -18.51
N TYR A 41 -6.62 20.00 -17.94
CA TYR A 41 -5.28 20.46 -17.68
C TYR A 41 -4.71 19.79 -16.43
N ASN A 42 -3.39 19.56 -16.39
CA ASN A 42 -2.74 19.03 -15.19
C ASN A 42 -2.87 20.09 -14.07
N PRO A 43 -3.55 19.82 -12.95
CA PRO A 43 -3.85 20.81 -11.92
C PRO A 43 -2.61 21.35 -11.20
N PHE A 44 -1.41 20.81 -11.47
CA PHE A 44 -0.17 21.15 -10.80
C PHE A 44 0.75 22.09 -11.57
N ASP A 45 0.63 22.17 -12.90
CA ASP A 45 1.54 22.99 -13.72
C ASP A 45 0.83 24.33 -14.10
N SER A 46 1.40 25.20 -14.95
CA SER A 46 0.64 26.34 -15.55
C SER A 46 0.09 26.16 -16.99
N SER A 47 0.70 25.30 -17.83
CA SER A 47 0.23 24.96 -19.18
C SER A 47 0.61 23.53 -19.61
N ILE A 48 -0.07 22.97 -20.63
CA ILE A 48 0.24 21.62 -21.14
C ILE A 48 1.66 21.58 -21.70
N GLU A 49 2.08 22.66 -22.37
CA GLU A 49 3.42 22.85 -22.89
C GLU A 49 4.47 22.77 -21.78
N GLU A 50 4.23 23.42 -20.64
CA GLU A 50 5.13 23.34 -19.48
C GLU A 50 5.24 21.91 -18.97
N SER A 51 4.10 21.23 -18.75
CA SER A 51 4.06 19.82 -18.31
C SER A 51 4.85 18.89 -19.24
N LEU A 52 4.66 19.05 -20.55
CA LEU A 52 5.35 18.23 -21.56
C LEU A 52 6.84 18.56 -21.66
N ASN A 53 7.21 19.83 -21.44
CA ASN A 53 8.59 20.28 -21.49
C ASN A 53 9.43 19.76 -20.32
N GLU A 54 8.83 19.55 -19.14
CA GLU A 54 9.50 18.91 -17.99
C GLU A 54 9.96 17.48 -18.27
N LEU A 55 9.41 16.80 -19.28
CA LEU A 55 9.75 15.41 -19.61
C LEU A 55 11.12 15.24 -20.28
N TYR A 56 11.66 16.31 -20.87
CA TYR A 56 12.93 16.29 -21.60
C TYR A 56 14.13 16.18 -20.66
N GLN A 57 15.10 15.33 -21.00
CA GLN A 57 16.37 15.17 -20.27
C GLN A 57 17.57 15.37 -21.19
N LYS A 58 18.68 15.87 -20.61
CA LYS A 58 19.89 16.22 -21.36
C LYS A 58 20.54 15.04 -22.10
N ASN A 59 20.33 13.82 -21.62
CA ASN A 59 20.89 12.57 -22.13
C ASN A 59 19.90 11.73 -22.94
N ASP A 60 18.78 12.33 -23.37
CA ASP A 60 17.77 11.63 -24.15
C ASP A 60 18.31 11.14 -25.50
N LEU A 61 17.92 9.92 -25.87
CA LEU A 61 18.28 9.32 -27.15
C LEU A 61 17.32 9.79 -28.24
N TYR A 62 17.88 10.10 -29.41
CA TYR A 62 17.10 10.38 -30.61
C TYR A 62 16.70 9.10 -31.33
N ASN A 63 15.57 9.15 -32.03
CA ASN A 63 14.97 8.05 -32.79
C ASN A 63 14.86 6.77 -31.96
N PHE A 64 14.38 6.91 -30.72
CA PHE A 64 14.23 5.78 -29.79
C PHE A 64 13.12 6.05 -28.76
N PRO A 65 12.28 5.05 -28.41
CA PRO A 65 11.26 5.21 -27.37
C PRO A 65 11.85 5.36 -25.97
N LEU A 66 11.71 6.55 -25.40
CA LEU A 66 12.11 6.92 -24.05
C LEU A 66 10.93 6.83 -23.10
N VAL A 67 11.05 6.05 -22.04
CA VAL A 67 9.97 5.85 -21.06
C VAL A 67 10.19 6.79 -19.88
N LYS A 68 9.23 7.66 -19.60
CA LYS A 68 9.32 8.64 -18.51
C LYS A 68 8.16 8.48 -17.53
N THR A 69 8.45 8.76 -16.26
CA THR A 69 7.44 8.93 -15.22
C THR A 69 7.69 10.27 -14.54
N ASN A 70 6.70 11.15 -14.50
CA ASN A 70 6.85 12.44 -13.84
C ASN A 70 6.62 12.32 -12.32
N LYS A 71 6.73 13.45 -11.60
CA LYS A 71 6.53 13.54 -10.15
C LYS A 71 5.08 13.30 -9.70
N TYR A 72 4.13 13.39 -10.63
CA TYR A 72 2.69 13.17 -10.42
C TYR A 72 2.24 11.71 -10.73
N LEU A 73 3.19 10.78 -10.86
CA LEU A 73 2.95 9.35 -11.14
C LEU A 73 2.40 9.04 -12.53
N GLU A 74 2.40 10.01 -13.44
CA GLU A 74 1.97 9.81 -14.82
C GLU A 74 3.08 9.19 -15.66
N HIS A 75 2.70 8.32 -16.58
CA HIS A 75 3.60 7.59 -17.47
C HIS A 75 3.50 8.11 -18.91
N TYR A 76 4.67 8.31 -19.51
CA TYR A 76 4.84 8.81 -20.86
C TYR A 76 5.83 7.97 -21.66
N VAL A 77 5.68 7.97 -22.97
CA VAL A 77 6.72 7.55 -23.92
C VAL A 77 7.03 8.70 -24.87
N LEU A 78 8.30 9.10 -24.92
CA LEU A 78 8.82 10.15 -25.79
C LEU A 78 9.62 9.52 -26.92
N ILE A 79 9.48 10.02 -28.14
CA ILE A 79 10.34 9.67 -29.27
C ILE A 79 10.77 10.98 -29.92
N HIS A 80 12.02 11.39 -29.71
CA HIS A 80 12.61 12.51 -30.45
C HIS A 80 12.89 12.04 -31.87
N ILE A 81 12.25 12.67 -32.84
CA ILE A 81 12.40 12.35 -34.26
C ILE A 81 13.36 13.37 -34.85
N THR A 82 14.46 12.87 -35.39
CA THR A 82 15.41 13.64 -36.22
C THR A 82 15.64 12.83 -37.50
N ASP A 83 14.93 13.19 -38.56
CA ASP A 83 14.97 12.48 -39.85
C ASP A 83 14.74 13.47 -40.99
N HIS A 84 15.68 13.55 -41.95
CA HIS A 84 15.57 14.40 -43.13
C HIS A 84 14.33 14.13 -44.01
N LYS A 85 13.63 13.01 -43.81
CA LYS A 85 12.37 12.67 -44.51
C LYS A 85 11.11 13.16 -43.79
N TYR A 86 11.16 13.38 -42.48
CA TYR A 86 10.01 13.80 -41.67
C TYR A 86 10.30 15.16 -41.03
N GLU A 87 9.33 15.75 -40.35
CA GLU A 87 9.62 16.95 -39.54
C GLU A 87 10.33 16.55 -38.26
N ASP A 88 11.44 17.24 -37.97
CA ASP A 88 12.10 17.13 -36.69
C ASP A 88 11.14 17.56 -35.58
N GLY A 89 11.09 16.80 -34.49
CA GLY A 89 10.13 17.04 -33.43
C GLY A 89 10.14 15.95 -32.37
N THR A 90 9.16 15.96 -31.49
CA THR A 90 9.04 14.93 -30.44
C THR A 90 7.62 14.43 -30.36
N LEU A 91 7.48 13.11 -30.49
CA LEU A 91 6.23 12.42 -30.22
C LEU A 91 6.14 12.10 -28.73
N ILE A 92 5.04 12.48 -28.09
CA ILE A 92 4.77 12.21 -26.68
C ILE A 92 3.46 11.43 -26.57
N ILE A 93 3.54 10.22 -26.02
CA ILE A 93 2.42 9.31 -25.83
C ILE A 93 2.14 9.23 -24.32
N GLY A 94 0.96 9.67 -23.90
CA GLY A 94 0.58 9.84 -22.51
C GLY A 94 -0.04 11.23 -22.26
N PRO A 95 -0.54 11.50 -21.04
CA PRO A 95 -0.36 10.70 -19.82
C PRO A 95 -1.14 9.39 -19.80
N SER A 96 -0.65 8.44 -19.01
CA SER A 96 -1.37 7.25 -18.57
C SER A 96 -0.96 6.88 -17.15
N MET A 97 -1.75 6.06 -16.45
CA MET A 97 -1.38 5.60 -15.09
C MET A 97 -1.70 4.13 -14.86
N TYR A 98 -1.01 3.49 -13.92
CA TYR A 98 -1.43 2.20 -13.35
C TYR A 98 -0.76 1.94 -11.99
N PRO A 99 -1.51 1.54 -10.95
CA PRO A 99 -2.97 1.44 -10.89
C PRO A 99 -3.65 2.82 -10.87
N GLN A 100 -4.98 2.85 -10.89
CA GLN A 100 -5.71 4.09 -10.67
C GLN A 100 -5.41 4.63 -9.26
N VAL A 101 -5.09 5.92 -9.16
CA VAL A 101 -4.80 6.60 -7.89
C VAL A 101 -6.09 6.69 -7.05
N SER A 102 -6.00 6.36 -5.76
CA SER A 102 -7.15 6.49 -4.84
C SER A 102 -7.44 7.95 -4.52
N LYS A 103 -8.68 8.26 -4.11
CA LYS A 103 -9.06 9.63 -3.71
C LYS A 103 -8.14 10.21 -2.64
N ASP A 104 -7.80 9.40 -1.62
CA ASP A 104 -6.91 9.83 -0.53
C ASP A 104 -5.50 10.17 -1.03
N MET A 105 -5.01 9.41 -2.03
CA MET A 105 -3.72 9.67 -2.62
C MET A 105 -3.73 10.91 -3.51
N VAL A 106 -4.82 11.18 -4.24
CA VAL A 106 -5.00 12.44 -4.97
C VAL A 106 -4.92 13.63 -4.01
N ILE A 107 -5.64 13.57 -2.88
CA ILE A 107 -5.63 14.64 -1.87
C ILE A 107 -4.21 14.87 -1.34
N LYS A 108 -3.49 13.81 -0.98
CA LYS A 108 -2.09 13.90 -0.53
C LYS A 108 -1.16 14.52 -1.57
N LEU A 109 -1.30 14.13 -2.85
CA LEU A 109 -0.50 14.72 -3.93
C LEU A 109 -0.83 16.21 -4.11
N MET A 110 -2.11 16.59 -4.00
CA MET A 110 -2.53 18.00 -4.05
C MET A 110 -1.93 18.85 -2.93
N GLU A 111 -1.89 18.30 -1.71
CA GLU A 111 -1.24 18.94 -0.55
C GLU A 111 0.28 19.01 -0.71
N GLU A 112 0.93 17.89 -1.09
CA GLU A 112 2.39 17.79 -1.21
C GLU A 112 2.96 18.75 -2.26
N PHE A 113 2.27 18.90 -3.39
CA PHE A 113 2.71 19.76 -4.50
C PHE A 113 2.09 21.16 -4.48
N ASN A 114 1.36 21.55 -3.42
CA ASN A 114 0.73 22.87 -3.27
C ASN A 114 -0.07 23.31 -4.51
N SER A 115 -0.93 22.43 -5.05
CA SER A 115 -1.75 22.75 -6.22
C SER A 115 -2.68 23.92 -5.95
N SER A 116 -2.82 24.84 -6.92
CA SER A 116 -3.81 25.93 -6.87
C SER A 116 -5.22 25.49 -7.25
N ALA A 117 -5.40 24.26 -7.74
CA ALA A 117 -6.69 23.73 -8.17
C ALA A 117 -7.52 23.19 -6.99
N SER A 118 -8.84 23.09 -7.17
CA SER A 118 -9.70 22.51 -6.14
C SER A 118 -9.56 20.98 -6.09
N ILE A 119 -9.79 20.37 -4.91
CA ILE A 119 -9.77 18.90 -4.76
C ILE A 119 -10.68 18.19 -5.78
N PRO A 120 -11.92 18.65 -6.05
CA PRO A 120 -12.75 18.09 -7.12
C PRO A 120 -12.09 18.11 -8.50
N ASP A 121 -11.36 19.17 -8.84
CA ASP A 121 -10.68 19.28 -10.13
C ASP A 121 -9.53 18.29 -10.24
N GLY A 122 -8.75 18.12 -9.18
CA GLY A 122 -7.70 17.09 -9.14
C GLY A 122 -8.24 15.67 -9.26
N ILE A 123 -9.34 15.37 -8.54
CA ILE A 123 -10.02 14.08 -8.67
C ILE A 123 -10.55 13.87 -10.10
N SER A 124 -11.14 14.90 -10.71
CA SER A 124 -11.63 14.85 -12.10
C SER A 124 -10.48 14.59 -13.08
N TYR A 125 -9.36 15.29 -12.91
CA TYR A 125 -8.15 15.10 -13.73
C TYR A 125 -7.63 13.66 -13.66
N TYR A 126 -7.36 13.13 -12.46
CA TYR A 126 -6.86 11.76 -12.32
C TYR A 126 -7.87 10.71 -12.82
N ASN A 127 -9.18 10.94 -12.67
CA ASN A 127 -10.19 10.05 -13.24
C ASN A 127 -10.24 10.10 -14.78
N SER A 128 -9.74 11.18 -15.39
CA SER A 128 -9.71 11.34 -16.84
C SER A 128 -8.49 10.69 -17.51
N ILE A 129 -7.43 10.42 -16.75
CA ILE A 129 -6.20 9.80 -17.28
C ILE A 129 -6.47 8.32 -17.59
N PRO A 130 -6.10 7.82 -18.79
CA PRO A 130 -6.24 6.41 -19.13
C PRO A 130 -5.47 5.48 -18.20
N VAL A 131 -6.15 4.45 -17.69
CA VAL A 131 -5.56 3.43 -16.83
C VAL A 131 -5.00 2.30 -17.68
N MET A 132 -3.68 2.20 -17.80
CA MET A 132 -3.03 1.17 -18.59
C MET A 132 -1.67 0.77 -18.04
N LYS A 133 -1.34 -0.52 -18.16
CA LYS A 133 -0.04 -1.04 -17.70
C LYS A 133 1.10 -0.39 -18.49
N LYS A 134 2.20 -0.07 -17.81
CA LYS A 134 3.42 0.51 -18.41
C LYS A 134 3.92 -0.28 -19.63
N ILE A 135 3.79 -1.60 -19.61
CA ILE A 135 4.15 -2.48 -20.74
C ILE A 135 3.33 -2.19 -22.01
N THR A 136 2.04 -1.90 -21.87
CA THR A 136 1.15 -1.57 -22.98
C THR A 136 1.51 -0.22 -23.56
N LEU A 137 1.80 0.78 -22.72
CA LEU A 137 2.28 2.09 -23.17
C LEU A 137 3.60 1.98 -23.95
N ILE A 138 4.55 1.17 -23.47
CA ILE A 138 5.81 0.89 -24.16
C ILE A 138 5.56 0.24 -25.52
N GLN A 139 4.65 -0.74 -25.60
CA GLN A 139 4.29 -1.39 -26.86
C GLN A 139 3.66 -0.42 -27.87
N ILE A 140 2.84 0.53 -27.42
CA ILE A 140 2.29 1.60 -28.26
C ILE A 140 3.42 2.48 -28.80
N GLY A 141 4.38 2.85 -27.94
CA GLY A 141 5.57 3.59 -28.35
C GLY A 141 6.41 2.85 -29.39
N ILE A 142 6.65 1.55 -29.19
CA ILE A 142 7.37 0.70 -30.15
C ILE A 142 6.60 0.61 -31.48
N LEU A 143 5.28 0.47 -31.42
CA LEU A 143 4.43 0.41 -32.62
C LEU A 143 4.55 1.71 -33.42
N LEU A 144 4.36 2.87 -32.77
CA LEU A 144 4.49 4.18 -33.42
C LEU A 144 5.89 4.40 -33.98
N TYR A 145 6.92 4.09 -33.20
CA TYR A 145 8.30 4.11 -33.66
C TYR A 145 8.47 3.26 -34.92
N SER A 146 8.01 2.00 -34.92
CA SER A 146 8.19 1.07 -36.03
C SER A 146 7.42 1.52 -37.29
N LEU A 147 6.28 2.18 -37.12
CA LEU A 147 5.52 2.75 -38.24
C LEU A 147 6.26 3.92 -38.91
N ILE A 148 6.96 4.73 -38.11
CA ILE A 148 7.69 5.92 -38.57
C ILE A 148 9.06 5.54 -39.13
N SER A 149 9.89 4.82 -38.37
CA SER A 149 11.27 4.47 -38.75
C SER A 149 11.36 3.31 -39.75
N LYS A 150 10.29 2.51 -39.88
CA LYS A 150 10.29 1.22 -40.58
C LYS A 150 11.26 0.19 -39.99
N GLU A 151 11.76 0.42 -38.78
CA GLU A 151 12.60 -0.51 -38.04
C GLU A 151 11.78 -1.28 -37.00
N LYS A 152 12.23 -2.47 -36.62
CA LYS A 152 11.62 -3.25 -35.55
C LYS A 152 12.44 -3.10 -34.28
N LEU A 153 11.78 -2.74 -33.18
CA LEU A 153 12.36 -2.82 -31.84
C LEU A 153 11.64 -3.86 -30.99
N ASP A 154 12.40 -4.55 -30.14
CA ASP A 154 11.86 -5.42 -29.11
C ASP A 154 11.74 -4.69 -27.77
N VAL A 155 10.76 -5.11 -26.97
CA VAL A 155 10.46 -4.53 -25.66
C VAL A 155 11.63 -4.65 -24.68
N ASN A 156 12.42 -5.73 -24.74
CA ASN A 156 13.54 -5.93 -23.82
C ASN A 156 14.68 -4.95 -24.10
N THR A 157 14.95 -4.64 -25.37
CA THR A 157 15.90 -3.61 -25.78
C THR A 157 15.45 -2.23 -25.31
N VAL A 158 14.17 -1.89 -25.49
CA VAL A 158 13.62 -0.63 -24.98
C VAL A 158 13.79 -0.52 -23.47
N TRP A 159 13.42 -1.57 -22.73
CA TRP A 159 13.52 -1.60 -21.28
C TRP A 159 14.97 -1.48 -20.78
N LYS A 160 15.91 -2.26 -21.33
CA LYS A 160 17.32 -2.25 -20.91
C LYS A 160 17.98 -0.90 -21.13
N ARG A 161 17.77 -0.28 -22.30
CA ARG A 161 18.37 1.02 -22.62
C ARG A 161 17.77 2.14 -21.77
N ASN A 162 16.45 2.19 -21.58
CA ASN A 162 15.84 3.16 -20.67
C ASN A 162 16.38 3.03 -19.25
N LYS A 163 16.53 1.80 -18.73
CA LYS A 163 17.14 1.55 -17.42
C LYS A 163 18.58 2.09 -17.31
N SER A 164 19.36 2.04 -18.38
CA SER A 164 20.72 2.63 -18.39
C SER A 164 20.73 4.16 -18.48
N LEU A 165 19.66 4.77 -19.02
CA LEU A 165 19.49 6.22 -19.13
C LEU A 165 18.95 6.85 -17.84
N GLU A 166 18.24 6.08 -17.02
CA GLU A 166 17.79 6.46 -15.67
C GLU A 166 19.00 6.64 -14.72
N GLN A 167 19.84 7.64 -15.00
CA GLN A 167 20.85 8.14 -14.08
C GLN A 167 20.20 9.06 -13.04
N ARG A 168 19.34 8.50 -12.19
CA ARG A 168 19.15 9.12 -10.86
C ARG A 168 20.41 8.80 -10.07
N SER A 169 21.29 9.79 -9.93
CA SER A 169 22.51 9.68 -9.11
C SER A 169 22.12 9.41 -7.65
N TYR A 170 22.20 8.16 -7.22
CA TYR A 170 22.39 7.86 -5.81
C TYR A 170 23.90 7.75 -5.56
N PRO A 171 24.40 8.20 -4.40
CA PRO A 171 25.80 8.01 -4.05
C PRO A 171 26.14 6.53 -4.18
N ALA A 172 27.25 6.19 -4.84
CA ALA A 172 27.70 4.82 -4.99
C ALA A 172 27.90 4.21 -3.58
N ILE A 173 26.99 3.33 -3.18
CA ILE A 173 27.09 2.59 -1.92
C ILE A 173 28.10 1.47 -2.18
N ASN A 174 29.20 1.45 -1.42
CA ASN A 174 30.17 0.36 -1.42
C ASN A 174 30.02 -0.46 -0.12
N PRO A 175 29.25 -1.56 -0.14
CA PRO A 175 28.97 -2.34 1.06
C PRO A 175 30.21 -2.88 1.74
N ASP A 176 31.21 -3.34 0.97
CA ASP A 176 32.44 -3.93 1.50
C ASP A 176 33.27 -2.90 2.26
N LEU A 177 33.38 -1.68 1.72
CA LEU A 177 34.07 -0.58 2.39
C LEU A 177 33.34 -0.18 3.68
N TYR A 178 32.01 -0.13 3.67
CA TYR A 178 31.21 0.18 4.86
C TYR A 178 31.34 -0.93 5.94
N ILE A 179 31.25 -2.20 5.56
CA ILE A 179 31.42 -3.33 6.50
C ILE A 179 32.83 -3.30 7.11
N SER A 180 33.86 -3.05 6.29
CA SER A 180 35.24 -2.94 6.76
C SER A 180 35.43 -1.77 7.74
N SER A 181 34.83 -0.61 7.45
CA SER A 181 34.93 0.55 8.35
C SER A 181 34.16 0.34 9.65
N GLN A 182 33.01 -0.34 9.63
CA GLN A 182 32.30 -0.74 10.85
C GLN A 182 33.16 -1.70 11.69
N ARG A 183 33.75 -2.75 11.12
CA ARG A 183 34.61 -3.70 11.84
C ARG A 183 35.81 -3.04 12.53
N GLN A 184 36.37 -1.98 11.94
CA GLN A 184 37.49 -1.24 12.52
C GLN A 184 37.06 -0.30 13.67
N ASN A 185 35.85 0.26 13.60
CA ASN A 185 35.39 1.32 14.50
C ASN A 185 34.38 0.84 15.56
N SER A 186 33.81 -0.36 15.44
CA SER A 186 32.73 -0.82 16.33
C SER A 186 33.30 -1.46 17.61
N SER A 187 33.41 -0.66 18.66
CA SER A 187 33.44 -1.14 20.05
C SER A 187 32.04 -1.54 20.59
N LYS A 188 30.98 -1.30 19.80
CA LYS A 188 29.58 -1.59 20.13
C LYS A 188 29.12 -2.84 19.37
N TYR A 189 29.17 -4.00 20.02
CA TYR A 189 28.59 -5.22 19.47
C TYR A 189 27.07 -5.18 19.63
N TYR A 190 26.35 -5.29 18.52
CA TYR A 190 24.92 -5.60 18.56
C TYR A 190 24.73 -7.02 19.09
N ASP A 191 24.24 -7.16 20.31
CA ASP A 191 24.02 -8.48 20.90
C ASP A 191 22.72 -9.08 20.36
N ILE A 192 22.86 -9.84 19.28
CA ILE A 192 21.77 -10.57 18.64
C ILE A 192 21.13 -11.60 19.58
N THR A 193 21.83 -12.05 20.62
CA THR A 193 21.31 -12.99 21.61
C THR A 193 20.31 -12.29 22.51
N LEU A 194 20.66 -11.12 23.04
CA LEU A 194 19.76 -10.29 23.84
C LEU A 194 18.55 -9.85 23.01
N GLU A 195 18.76 -9.41 21.76
CA GLU A 195 17.66 -9.07 20.84
C GLU A 195 16.69 -10.25 20.67
N ARG A 196 17.22 -11.44 20.37
CA ARG A 196 16.38 -12.64 20.20
C ARG A 196 15.63 -12.99 21.48
N GLN A 197 16.28 -12.92 22.65
CA GLN A 197 15.63 -13.18 23.94
C GLN A 197 14.51 -12.17 24.22
N PHE A 198 14.75 -10.90 23.91
CA PHE A 198 13.79 -9.80 24.05
C PHE A 198 12.52 -10.08 23.25
N PHE A 199 12.63 -10.34 21.94
CA PHE A 199 11.45 -10.59 21.11
C PHE A 199 10.83 -11.98 21.32
N THR A 200 11.60 -12.97 21.78
CA THR A 200 11.05 -14.27 22.18
C THR A 200 10.10 -14.13 23.37
N ALA A 201 10.35 -13.19 24.30
CA ALA A 201 9.41 -12.90 25.38
C ALA A 201 8.04 -12.43 24.86
N ILE A 202 7.98 -11.69 23.75
CA ILE A 202 6.72 -11.31 23.09
C ILE A 202 6.02 -12.54 22.53
N LYS A 203 6.75 -13.41 21.83
CA LYS A 203 6.22 -14.68 21.28
C LYS A 203 5.63 -15.58 22.38
N GLU A 204 6.22 -15.57 23.57
CA GLU A 204 5.74 -16.32 24.73
C GLU A 204 4.58 -15.61 25.49
N GLY A 205 4.23 -14.37 25.13
CA GLY A 205 3.29 -13.55 25.88
C GLY A 205 3.78 -13.17 27.27
N ASN A 206 5.11 -13.12 27.47
CA ASN A 206 5.74 -12.89 28.77
C ASN A 206 6.17 -11.43 28.92
N LYS A 207 5.21 -10.56 29.24
CA LYS A 207 5.44 -9.13 29.49
C LYS A 207 6.43 -8.85 30.62
N GLN A 208 6.47 -9.66 31.68
CA GLN A 208 7.40 -9.44 32.80
C GLN A 208 8.86 -9.59 32.34
N LYS A 209 9.14 -10.63 31.55
CA LYS A 209 10.47 -10.89 30.99
C LYS A 209 10.87 -9.81 29.97
N LEU A 210 9.91 -9.31 29.18
CA LEU A 210 10.12 -8.17 28.28
C LEU A 210 10.56 -6.91 29.06
N ILE A 211 9.85 -6.56 30.14
CA ILE A 211 10.17 -5.40 30.98
C ILE A 211 11.57 -5.56 31.59
N GLN A 212 11.91 -6.76 32.06
CA GLN A 212 13.25 -7.03 32.59
C GLN A 212 14.34 -6.74 31.54
N TYR A 213 14.19 -7.28 30.34
CA TYR A 213 15.16 -7.05 29.28
C TYR A 213 15.19 -5.60 28.78
N ALA A 214 14.08 -4.86 28.86
CA ALA A 214 14.03 -3.44 28.50
C ALA A 214 14.94 -2.60 29.40
N TYR A 215 15.05 -2.93 30.69
CA TYR A 215 15.99 -2.29 31.61
C TYR A 215 17.44 -2.74 31.43
N GLU A 216 17.67 -3.94 30.91
CA GLU A 216 19.01 -4.49 30.65
C GLU A 216 19.58 -4.05 29.30
N PHE A 217 18.74 -3.60 28.34
CA PHE A 217 19.17 -3.18 27.01
C PHE A 217 19.67 -1.72 27.01
N PRO A 218 20.98 -1.46 26.85
CA PRO A 218 21.48 -0.10 26.80
C PRO A 218 20.97 0.58 25.52
N GLN A 219 20.34 1.75 25.65
CA GLN A 219 19.90 2.53 24.46
C GLN A 219 21.05 2.84 23.50
N GLU A 220 22.28 2.86 24.01
CA GLU A 220 23.51 3.07 23.24
C GLU A 220 23.88 1.93 22.29
N ASN A 221 23.26 0.75 22.44
CA ASN A 221 23.45 -0.44 21.59
C ASN A 221 22.45 -0.50 20.43
N ALA A 222 21.45 0.38 20.41
CA ALA A 222 20.54 0.49 19.28
C ALA A 222 21.30 0.99 18.03
N ALA A 223 20.92 0.48 16.86
CA ALA A 223 21.57 0.84 15.60
C ALA A 223 21.50 2.36 15.36
N THR A 224 22.58 2.91 14.79
CA THR A 224 22.59 4.29 14.27
C THR A 224 22.20 4.25 12.80
N LEU A 225 20.91 4.50 12.55
CA LEU A 225 20.23 4.46 11.27
C LEU A 225 20.03 5.85 10.64
N SER A 226 20.26 6.91 11.41
CA SER A 226 20.27 8.28 10.93
C SER A 226 21.40 9.07 11.58
N ASN A 227 22.27 9.64 10.75
CA ASN A 227 23.36 10.53 11.19
C ASN A 227 22.91 12.00 11.24
N THR A 228 21.71 12.32 10.76
CA THR A 228 21.23 13.71 10.61
C THR A 228 20.36 14.18 11.78
N SER A 229 19.69 13.26 12.48
CA SER A 229 18.86 13.59 13.64
C SER A 229 18.75 12.38 14.57
N GLN A 230 19.11 12.57 15.83
CA GLN A 230 18.93 11.52 16.85
C GLN A 230 17.44 11.22 17.09
N LEU A 231 16.55 12.20 16.96
CA LEU A 231 15.11 11.97 17.05
C LEU A 231 14.65 11.04 15.92
N ARG A 232 15.09 11.30 14.67
CA ARG A 232 14.79 10.42 13.53
C ARG A 232 15.42 9.03 13.70
N ASN A 233 16.61 8.96 14.28
CA ASN A 233 17.27 7.69 14.61
C ASN A 233 16.40 6.85 15.56
N GLN A 234 15.89 7.46 16.64
CA GLN A 234 15.03 6.76 17.59
C GLN A 234 13.69 6.36 16.99
N LYS A 235 13.09 7.20 16.12
CA LYS A 235 11.89 6.81 15.38
C LYS A 235 12.15 5.57 14.52
N ASN A 236 13.24 5.55 13.76
CA ASN A 236 13.61 4.41 12.92
C ASN A 236 13.82 3.13 13.76
N ASN A 237 14.49 3.24 14.91
CA ASN A 237 14.65 2.11 15.84
C ASN A 237 13.32 1.60 16.38
N GLY A 238 12.40 2.50 16.73
CA GLY A 238 11.05 2.12 17.17
C GLY A 238 10.25 1.41 16.09
N ILE A 239 10.32 1.88 14.84
CA ILE A 239 9.68 1.21 13.69
C ILE A 239 10.22 -0.21 13.52
N ILE A 240 11.54 -0.41 13.64
CA ILE A 240 12.15 -1.76 13.59
C ILE A 240 11.65 -2.62 14.75
N ALA A 241 11.66 -2.10 15.98
CA ALA A 241 11.22 -2.84 17.15
C ALA A 241 9.76 -3.28 17.05
N ILE A 242 8.86 -2.37 16.62
CA ILE A 242 7.44 -2.67 16.39
C ILE A 242 7.28 -3.70 15.26
N THR A 243 8.06 -3.58 14.18
CA THR A 243 8.04 -4.54 13.06
C THR A 243 8.45 -5.93 13.51
N LEU A 244 9.51 -6.06 14.31
CA LEU A 244 9.96 -7.34 14.87
C LEU A 244 8.92 -7.90 15.85
N ALA A 245 8.41 -7.08 16.76
CA ALA A 245 7.37 -7.49 17.71
C ALA A 245 6.12 -8.02 17.00
N THR A 246 5.71 -7.39 15.90
CA THR A 246 4.60 -7.86 15.06
C THR A 246 4.83 -9.29 14.56
N ARG A 247 6.04 -9.61 14.08
CA ARG A 247 6.39 -10.95 13.59
C ARG A 247 6.43 -11.98 14.72
N TYR A 248 7.07 -11.64 15.83
CA TYR A 248 7.14 -12.53 16.98
C TYR A 248 5.78 -12.76 17.64
N ALA A 249 4.90 -11.76 17.63
CA ALA A 249 3.53 -11.91 18.12
C ALA A 249 2.72 -12.86 17.24
N ILE A 250 2.83 -12.76 15.91
CA ILE A 250 2.18 -13.70 14.98
C ILE A 250 2.68 -15.13 15.21
N ASP A 251 4.00 -15.29 15.36
CA ASP A 251 4.62 -16.56 15.73
C ASP A 251 4.19 -17.06 17.11
N GLY A 252 3.72 -16.16 17.98
CA GLY A 252 3.14 -16.42 19.29
C GLY A 252 1.63 -16.72 19.26
N ASN A 253 1.06 -16.99 18.08
CA ASN A 253 -0.36 -17.22 17.84
C ASN A 253 -1.28 -15.99 17.93
N LEU A 254 -0.72 -14.77 17.85
CA LEU A 254 -1.56 -13.58 17.64
C LEU A 254 -2.08 -13.55 16.19
N PRO A 255 -3.39 -13.35 15.95
CA PRO A 255 -3.90 -13.23 14.59
C PRO A 255 -3.21 -12.12 13.82
N SER A 256 -2.81 -12.40 12.58
CA SER A 256 -2.00 -11.47 11.78
C SER A 256 -2.67 -10.12 11.57
N GLU A 257 -3.99 -10.10 11.45
CA GLU A 257 -4.78 -8.87 11.28
C GLU A 257 -4.62 -7.95 12.50
N ILE A 258 -4.80 -8.49 13.71
CA ILE A 258 -4.61 -7.75 14.96
C ILE A 258 -3.17 -7.28 15.08
N ALA A 259 -2.20 -8.15 14.78
CA ALA A 259 -0.79 -7.80 14.87
C ALA A 259 -0.43 -6.63 13.93
N PHE A 260 -0.93 -6.64 12.69
CA PHE A 260 -0.70 -5.55 11.73
C PHE A 260 -1.45 -4.27 12.10
N SER A 261 -2.69 -4.36 12.60
CA SER A 261 -3.43 -3.18 13.07
C SER A 261 -2.73 -2.50 14.25
N LEU A 262 -2.20 -3.28 15.21
CA LEU A 262 -1.37 -2.74 16.30
C LEU A 262 -0.09 -2.11 15.76
N SER A 263 0.59 -2.76 14.81
CA SER A 263 1.79 -2.21 14.17
C SER A 263 1.50 -0.86 13.51
N GLU A 264 0.42 -0.76 12.74
CA GLU A 264 0.04 0.47 12.05
C GLU A 264 -0.30 1.59 13.04
N LEU A 265 -1.11 1.30 14.06
CA LEU A 265 -1.46 2.24 15.13
C LEU A 265 -0.22 2.84 15.79
N TYR A 266 0.70 1.97 16.25
CA TYR A 266 1.88 2.42 16.99
C TYR A 266 2.92 3.11 16.11
N ILE A 267 3.08 2.69 14.85
CA ILE A 267 3.98 3.38 13.89
C ILE A 267 3.43 4.77 13.55
N GLN A 268 2.13 4.90 13.30
CA GLN A 268 1.50 6.20 13.04
C GLN A 268 1.62 7.12 14.26
N ALA A 269 1.38 6.62 15.47
CA ALA A 269 1.56 7.39 16.70
C ALA A 269 3.02 7.85 16.86
N LEU A 270 3.98 6.96 16.66
CA LEU A 270 5.41 7.23 16.78
C LEU A 270 5.90 8.30 15.77
N GLU A 271 5.36 8.32 14.56
CA GLU A 271 5.70 9.34 13.55
C GLU A 271 5.28 10.75 13.96
N GLN A 272 4.21 10.92 14.75
CA GLN A 272 3.73 12.22 15.21
C GLN A 272 4.50 12.80 16.41
N LEU A 273 5.35 12.00 17.06
CA LEU A 273 6.08 12.43 18.26
C LEU A 273 7.27 13.31 17.94
N ASP A 274 7.55 14.29 18.79
CA ASP A 274 8.59 15.31 18.61
C ASP A 274 9.74 15.20 19.63
N ASN A 275 9.64 14.27 20.58
CA ASN A 275 10.62 14.11 21.64
C ASN A 275 10.94 12.64 21.94
N MET A 276 12.17 12.38 22.37
CA MET A 276 12.69 11.02 22.59
C MET A 276 12.01 10.28 23.74
N TYR A 277 11.60 11.00 24.78
CA TYR A 277 10.95 10.39 25.94
C TYR A 277 9.62 9.77 25.55
N SER A 278 8.77 10.52 24.84
CA SER A 278 7.50 10.02 24.32
C SER A 278 7.71 8.86 23.34
N ILE A 279 8.73 8.92 22.48
CA ILE A 279 9.04 7.83 21.54
C ILE A 279 9.35 6.54 22.30
N ASN A 280 10.26 6.59 23.27
CA ASN A 280 10.64 5.41 24.05
C ASN A 280 9.45 4.82 24.80
N ARG A 281 8.59 5.67 25.38
CA ARG A 281 7.38 5.24 26.08
C ARG A 281 6.38 4.55 25.16
N VAL A 282 6.19 5.08 23.94
CA VAL A 282 5.30 4.46 22.94
C VAL A 282 5.87 3.13 22.43
N ILE A 283 7.19 3.02 22.25
CA ILE A 283 7.84 1.75 21.91
C ILE A 283 7.59 0.73 23.03
N GLU A 284 7.86 1.09 24.29
CA GLU A 284 7.65 0.20 25.43
C GLU A 284 6.19 -0.27 25.54
N ASP A 285 5.24 0.67 25.40
CA ASP A 285 3.80 0.38 25.40
C ASP A 285 3.42 -0.57 24.27
N ALA A 286 3.90 -0.31 23.05
CA ALA A 286 3.65 -1.18 21.90
C ALA A 286 4.09 -2.62 22.15
N LEU A 287 5.34 -2.79 22.59
CA LEU A 287 5.94 -4.10 22.83
C LEU A 287 5.20 -4.86 23.94
N CYS A 288 4.81 -4.16 25.01
CA CYS A 288 4.01 -4.72 26.10
C CYS A 288 2.62 -5.14 25.61
N THR A 289 1.96 -4.30 24.81
CA THR A 289 0.64 -4.59 24.24
C THR A 289 0.66 -5.82 23.35
N PHE A 290 1.70 -5.99 22.51
CA PHE A 290 1.88 -7.23 21.75
C PHE A 290 1.98 -8.46 22.66
N ALA A 291 2.81 -8.40 23.71
CA ALA A 291 2.97 -9.52 24.64
C ALA A 291 1.66 -9.84 25.40
N ASP A 292 0.92 -8.82 25.84
CA ASP A 292 -0.36 -8.99 26.53
C ASP A 292 -1.40 -9.64 25.61
N HIS A 293 -1.51 -9.21 24.35
CA HIS A 293 -2.41 -9.84 23.39
C HIS A 293 -2.00 -11.28 23.06
N VAL A 294 -0.71 -11.57 22.88
CA VAL A 294 -0.22 -12.94 22.69
C VAL A 294 -0.61 -13.82 23.87
N LYS A 295 -0.43 -13.32 25.10
CA LYS A 295 -0.82 -14.04 26.31
C LYS A 295 -2.33 -14.30 26.36
N GLU A 296 -3.14 -13.30 26.04
CA GLU A 296 -4.60 -13.42 26.01
C GLU A 296 -5.04 -14.47 24.99
N TYR A 297 -4.45 -14.46 23.79
CA TYR A 297 -4.73 -15.44 22.74
C TYR A 297 -4.27 -16.84 23.12
N ASN A 298 -3.08 -17.00 23.72
CA ASN A 298 -2.59 -18.30 24.17
C ASN A 298 -3.33 -18.84 25.41
N SER A 299 -3.90 -17.96 26.24
CA SER A 299 -4.73 -18.38 27.38
C SER A 299 -6.01 -19.10 26.93
N LYS A 300 -6.49 -18.76 25.73
CA LYS A 300 -7.55 -19.48 25.03
C LYS A 300 -6.89 -20.68 24.33
N ARG A 301 -6.74 -21.80 25.05
CA ARG A 301 -6.01 -23.02 24.62
C ARG A 301 -6.66 -23.70 23.39
N TYR A 302 -6.55 -23.06 22.23
CA TYR A 302 -6.96 -23.62 20.96
C TYR A 302 -5.75 -24.26 20.27
N SER A 303 -5.98 -25.40 19.63
CA SER A 303 -5.02 -25.99 18.72
C SER A 303 -4.75 -25.04 17.55
N ASN A 304 -3.57 -25.12 16.94
CA ASN A 304 -3.23 -24.31 15.76
C ASN A 304 -4.30 -24.39 14.66
N MET A 305 -4.93 -25.56 14.49
CA MET A 305 -6.00 -25.76 13.52
C MET A 305 -7.22 -24.90 13.86
N ILE A 306 -7.63 -24.85 15.13
CA ILE A 306 -8.73 -23.98 15.57
C ILE A 306 -8.31 -22.51 15.54
N THR A 307 -7.08 -22.15 15.90
CA THR A 307 -6.58 -20.78 15.75
C THR A 307 -6.68 -20.30 14.30
N LEU A 308 -6.25 -21.10 13.33
CA LEU A 308 -6.40 -20.78 11.90
C LEU A 308 -7.87 -20.63 11.49
N CYS A 309 -8.76 -21.43 12.07
CA CYS A 309 -10.20 -21.27 11.83
C CYS A 309 -10.74 -19.95 12.34
N LEU A 310 -10.37 -19.57 13.58
CA LEU A 310 -10.81 -18.33 14.21
C LEU A 310 -10.26 -17.11 13.44
N ASP A 311 -8.99 -17.17 13.02
CA ASP A 311 -8.37 -16.16 12.16
C ASP A 311 -9.10 -15.99 10.83
N TYR A 312 -9.46 -17.10 10.19
CA TYR A 312 -10.21 -17.06 8.94
C TYR A 312 -11.60 -16.42 9.13
N ILE A 313 -12.28 -16.75 10.22
CA ILE A 313 -13.59 -16.16 10.55
C ILE A 313 -13.45 -14.65 10.74
N ASN A 314 -12.47 -14.19 11.52
CA ASN A 314 -12.26 -12.76 11.80
C ASN A 314 -11.99 -11.96 10.52
N LYS A 315 -11.06 -12.44 9.67
CA LYS A 315 -10.72 -11.79 8.38
C LYS A 315 -11.87 -11.71 7.39
N ASN A 316 -12.88 -12.55 7.56
CA ASN A 316 -14.01 -12.69 6.65
C ASN A 316 -15.34 -12.41 7.35
N ILE A 317 -15.36 -11.64 8.45
CA ILE A 317 -16.58 -11.39 9.22
C ILE A 317 -17.67 -10.68 8.40
N TYR A 318 -17.24 -9.84 7.45
CA TYR A 318 -18.06 -9.11 6.47
C TYR A 318 -18.34 -9.89 5.17
N ARG A 319 -18.01 -11.20 5.14
CA ARG A 319 -18.26 -12.08 4.00
C ARG A 319 -19.03 -13.32 4.46
N GLU A 320 -19.50 -14.10 3.49
CA GLU A 320 -20.05 -15.41 3.77
C GLU A 320 -18.91 -16.35 4.22
N VAL A 321 -19.09 -17.01 5.37
CA VAL A 321 -18.13 -17.93 5.96
C VAL A 321 -18.77 -19.31 6.07
N SER A 322 -18.24 -20.27 5.33
CA SER A 322 -18.73 -21.65 5.28
C SER A 322 -17.74 -22.60 5.93
N LEU A 323 -18.27 -23.52 6.75
CA LEU A 323 -17.49 -24.60 7.35
C LEU A 323 -16.86 -25.50 6.27
N ASN A 324 -17.56 -25.68 5.13
CA ASN A 324 -17.07 -26.53 4.05
C ASN A 324 -15.85 -25.92 3.35
N ASP A 325 -15.85 -24.60 3.16
CA ASP A 325 -14.73 -23.91 2.50
C ASP A 325 -13.50 -23.88 3.40
N LEU A 326 -13.72 -23.69 4.71
CA LEU A 326 -12.65 -23.72 5.70
C LEU A 326 -12.05 -25.12 5.88
N ALA A 327 -12.89 -26.16 5.85
CA ALA A 327 -12.44 -27.54 5.90
C ALA A 327 -11.58 -27.90 4.68
N LYS A 328 -11.95 -27.43 3.48
CA LYS A 328 -11.15 -27.57 2.26
C LYS A 328 -9.80 -26.85 2.38
N LEU A 329 -9.79 -25.61 2.88
CA LEU A 329 -8.58 -24.82 3.07
C LEU A 329 -7.58 -25.52 4.01
N LEU A 330 -8.09 -26.21 5.04
CA LEU A 330 -7.31 -26.92 6.04
C LEU A 330 -7.05 -28.40 5.69
N ASN A 331 -7.45 -28.86 4.51
CA ASN A 331 -7.32 -30.25 4.05
C ASN A 331 -7.93 -31.29 5.02
N ILE A 332 -9.11 -31.00 5.57
CA ILE A 332 -9.84 -31.89 6.49
C ILE A 332 -11.32 -32.02 6.11
N THR A 333 -12.00 -32.99 6.73
CA THR A 333 -13.46 -33.14 6.56
C THR A 333 -14.24 -32.10 7.38
N PRO A 334 -15.37 -31.57 6.89
CA PRO A 334 -16.22 -30.63 7.64
C PRO A 334 -16.72 -31.21 8.96
N THR A 335 -17.02 -32.50 9.01
CA THR A 335 -17.45 -33.21 10.23
C THR A 335 -16.36 -33.25 11.30
N TYR A 336 -15.11 -33.50 10.90
CA TYR A 336 -13.98 -33.42 11.83
C TYR A 336 -13.78 -32.00 12.35
N LEU A 337 -13.81 -30.99 11.46
CA LEU A 337 -13.67 -29.60 11.85
C LEU A 337 -14.78 -29.15 12.82
N SER A 338 -16.04 -29.49 12.55
CA SER A 338 -17.17 -29.16 13.43
C SER A 338 -17.00 -29.74 14.83
N ARG A 339 -16.59 -31.02 14.92
CA ARG A 339 -16.33 -31.69 16.21
C ARG A 339 -15.16 -31.05 16.95
N LEU A 340 -14.05 -30.78 16.26
CA LEU A 340 -12.87 -30.18 16.86
C LEU A 340 -13.19 -28.76 17.37
N PHE A 341 -13.86 -27.96 16.55
CA PHE A 341 -14.24 -26.60 16.88
C PHE A 341 -15.16 -26.58 18.11
N LYS A 342 -16.22 -27.39 18.13
CA LYS A 342 -17.11 -27.47 19.30
C LYS A 342 -16.39 -27.99 20.55
N LYS A 343 -15.41 -28.88 20.40
CA LYS A 343 -14.64 -29.41 21.53
C LYS A 343 -13.73 -28.34 22.16
N GLU A 344 -13.07 -27.54 21.35
CA GLU A 344 -12.07 -26.57 21.84
C GLU A 344 -12.68 -25.21 22.15
N VAL A 345 -13.59 -24.72 21.30
CA VAL A 345 -14.24 -23.40 21.42
C VAL A 345 -15.52 -23.48 22.27
N GLU A 346 -15.94 -24.69 22.65
CA GLU A 346 -17.12 -25.01 23.47
C GLU A 346 -18.49 -24.62 22.88
N ILE A 347 -18.51 -23.89 21.77
CA ILE A 347 -19.70 -23.51 21.02
C ILE A 347 -19.63 -23.99 19.57
N SER A 348 -20.79 -24.05 18.91
CA SER A 348 -20.83 -24.46 17.50
C SER A 348 -20.19 -23.39 16.60
N PHE A 349 -19.64 -23.81 15.46
CA PHE A 349 -19.04 -22.92 14.46
C PHE A 349 -20.00 -21.79 14.03
N SER A 350 -21.26 -22.13 13.72
CA SER A 350 -22.28 -21.15 13.32
C SER A 350 -22.65 -20.18 14.45
N GLU A 351 -22.64 -20.65 15.71
CA GLU A 351 -22.90 -19.79 16.87
C GLU A 351 -21.74 -18.84 17.15
N TYR A 352 -20.50 -19.31 16.97
CA TYR A 352 -19.31 -18.47 17.08
C TYR A 352 -19.34 -17.33 16.06
N ILE A 353 -19.60 -17.62 14.78
CA ILE A 353 -19.71 -16.58 13.73
C ILE A 353 -20.79 -15.55 14.08
N GLN A 354 -21.96 -16.02 14.54
CA GLN A 354 -23.02 -15.11 14.96
C GLN A 354 -22.56 -14.21 16.12
N ARG A 355 -21.89 -14.78 17.13
CA ARG A 355 -21.39 -14.02 18.27
C ARG A 355 -20.40 -12.94 17.84
N GLU A 356 -19.39 -13.29 17.03
CA GLU A 356 -18.39 -12.32 16.58
C GLU A 356 -19.01 -11.21 15.71
N ARG A 357 -19.99 -11.56 14.86
CA ARG A 357 -20.77 -10.55 14.10
C ARG A 357 -21.57 -9.63 15.01
N ILE A 358 -22.14 -10.14 16.12
CA ILE A 358 -22.83 -9.28 17.09
C ILE A 358 -21.84 -8.36 17.81
N GLU A 359 -20.65 -8.84 18.17
CA GLU A 359 -19.62 -7.99 18.77
C GLU A 359 -19.18 -6.87 17.83
N GLU A 360 -19.03 -7.16 16.53
CA GLU A 360 -18.74 -6.13 15.53
C GLU A 360 -19.93 -5.17 15.33
N ALA A 361 -21.16 -5.69 15.31
CA ALA A 361 -22.36 -4.86 15.25
C ALA A 361 -22.44 -3.88 16.42
N LYS A 362 -22.09 -4.31 17.65
CA LYS A 362 -22.06 -3.44 18.82
C LYS A 362 -21.12 -2.26 18.58
N LYS A 363 -19.90 -2.49 18.08
CA LYS A 363 -18.95 -1.41 17.77
C LYS A 363 -19.53 -0.44 16.74
N LEU A 364 -20.07 -0.95 15.63
CA LEU A 364 -20.67 -0.11 14.58
C LEU A 364 -21.86 0.70 15.10
N LEU A 365 -22.69 0.13 15.98
CA LEU A 365 -23.82 0.84 16.58
C LEU A 365 -23.39 1.97 17.52
N LEU A 366 -22.26 1.83 18.20
CA LEU A 366 -21.74 2.78 19.19
C LEU A 366 -20.90 3.90 18.58
N LEU A 367 -20.08 3.56 17.59
CA LEU A 367 -19.05 4.44 17.04
C LEU A 367 -19.49 5.17 15.77
N THR A 368 -20.67 4.84 15.23
CA THR A 368 -21.14 5.37 13.95
C THR A 368 -22.64 5.64 13.95
N SER A 369 -23.09 6.50 13.03
CA SER A 369 -24.50 6.77 12.76
C SER A 369 -25.10 5.89 11.66
N TYR A 370 -24.44 4.79 11.27
CA TYR A 370 -24.88 3.98 10.13
C TYR A 370 -26.29 3.40 10.32
N PRO A 371 -27.10 3.35 9.24
CA PRO A 371 -28.41 2.70 9.27
C PRO A 371 -28.32 1.22 9.67
N LEU A 372 -29.33 0.73 10.38
CA LEU A 372 -29.36 -0.66 10.83
C LEU A 372 -29.43 -1.66 9.68
N SER A 373 -30.05 -1.27 8.57
CA SER A 373 -30.11 -2.03 7.31
C SER A 373 -28.72 -2.31 6.76
N ASP A 374 -27.82 -1.32 6.81
CA ASP A 374 -26.51 -1.39 6.21
C ASP A 374 -25.58 -2.27 7.05
N ILE A 375 -25.62 -2.10 8.38
CA ILE A 375 -24.91 -2.95 9.33
C ILE A 375 -25.34 -4.43 9.17
N CYS A 376 -26.64 -4.67 9.01
CA CYS A 376 -27.20 -6.00 8.77
C CYS A 376 -26.65 -6.63 7.47
N ALA A 377 -26.63 -5.84 6.38
CA ALA A 377 -26.13 -6.28 5.08
C ALA A 377 -24.62 -6.57 5.11
N TRP A 378 -23.81 -5.66 5.67
CA TRP A 378 -22.36 -5.82 5.75
C TRP A 378 -21.96 -7.05 6.57
N LEU A 379 -22.67 -7.33 7.67
CA LEU A 379 -22.42 -8.50 8.52
C LEU A 379 -23.06 -9.79 7.98
N ASN A 380 -23.55 -9.79 6.73
CA ASN A 380 -24.15 -10.94 6.04
C ASN A 380 -25.26 -11.63 6.86
N PHE A 381 -26.19 -10.84 7.40
CA PHE A 381 -27.46 -11.36 7.88
C PHE A 381 -28.50 -11.26 6.77
N ASN A 382 -29.22 -12.37 6.54
CA ASN A 382 -30.21 -12.47 5.45
C ASN A 382 -31.35 -11.45 5.56
N ASP A 383 -31.72 -11.07 6.78
CA ASP A 383 -32.75 -10.08 7.03
C ASP A 383 -32.60 -9.43 8.42
N GLN A 384 -33.19 -8.24 8.55
CA GLN A 384 -33.11 -7.41 9.75
C GLN A 384 -33.87 -8.00 10.95
N SER A 385 -34.92 -8.80 10.71
CA SER A 385 -35.68 -9.45 11.79
C SER A 385 -34.85 -10.57 12.43
N TYR A 386 -34.17 -11.36 11.60
CA TYR A 386 -33.23 -12.39 12.05
C TYR A 386 -32.05 -11.75 12.79
N PHE A 387 -31.44 -10.71 12.22
CA PHE A 387 -30.38 -9.97 12.90
C PHE A 387 -30.82 -9.45 14.27
N THR A 388 -31.99 -8.80 14.35
CA THR A 388 -32.53 -8.28 15.62
C THR A 388 -32.74 -9.38 16.65
N ARG A 389 -33.25 -10.55 16.23
CA ARG A 389 -33.45 -11.70 17.11
C ARG A 389 -32.12 -12.25 17.63
N VAL A 390 -31.11 -12.38 16.77
CA VAL A 390 -29.76 -12.86 17.15
C VAL A 390 -29.08 -11.84 18.07
N PHE A 391 -29.13 -10.55 17.72
CA PHE A 391 -28.59 -9.48 18.54
C PHE A 391 -29.20 -9.50 19.95
N LYS A 392 -30.53 -9.62 20.05
CA LYS A 392 -31.23 -9.74 21.34
C LYS A 392 -30.88 -11.00 22.10
N LYS A 393 -30.64 -12.13 21.41
CA LYS A 393 -30.17 -13.37 22.05
C LYS A 393 -28.84 -13.15 22.77
N PHE A 394 -27.90 -12.44 22.16
CA PHE A 394 -26.55 -12.24 22.73
C PHE A 394 -26.43 -11.04 23.68
N THR A 395 -27.25 -10.01 23.51
CA THR A 395 -27.13 -8.76 24.28
C THR A 395 -28.29 -8.50 25.25
N SER A 396 -29.35 -9.32 25.20
CA SER A 396 -30.64 -9.09 25.87
C SER A 396 -31.40 -7.83 25.42
N MET A 397 -30.87 -7.07 24.46
CA MET A 397 -31.43 -5.80 23.99
C MET A 397 -31.67 -5.82 22.49
N THR A 398 -32.58 -4.98 21.99
CA THR A 398 -32.65 -4.74 20.53
C THR A 398 -31.49 -3.83 20.10
N PRO A 399 -31.03 -3.90 18.84
CA PRO A 399 -29.97 -3.01 18.34
C PRO A 399 -30.28 -1.52 18.54
N LYS A 400 -31.55 -1.13 18.38
CA LYS A 400 -32.02 0.24 18.60
C LYS A 400 -31.85 0.67 20.07
N GLN A 401 -32.33 -0.16 21.00
CA GLN A 401 -32.17 0.10 22.44
C GLN A 401 -30.70 0.14 22.84
N TYR A 402 -29.87 -0.74 22.26
CA TYR A 402 -28.44 -0.80 22.53
C TYR A 402 -27.76 0.51 22.13
N ARG A 403 -28.05 1.02 20.92
CA ARG A 403 -27.57 2.31 20.44
C ARG A 403 -28.03 3.45 21.36
N GLU A 404 -29.32 3.55 21.64
CA GLU A 404 -29.88 4.64 22.48
C GLU A 404 -29.25 4.71 23.88
N GLN A 405 -28.88 3.58 24.49
CA GLN A 405 -28.33 3.55 25.85
C GLN A 405 -26.81 3.75 25.94
N HIS A 406 -26.06 3.51 24.87
CA HIS A 406 -24.60 3.41 24.94
C HIS A 406 -23.86 4.28 23.93
N THR A 407 -24.57 5.05 23.10
CA THR A 407 -23.92 5.95 22.13
C THR A 407 -23.03 6.96 22.85
N VAL A 408 -21.76 7.04 22.44
CA VAL A 408 -20.74 7.95 23.01
C VAL A 408 -20.50 9.15 22.07
N ILE A 409 -21.51 9.55 21.29
CA ILE A 409 -21.44 10.65 20.32
C ILE A 409 -21.93 11.93 20.97
#